data_AF-A0AB34J7U4-F1
#
_entry.id   AF-A0AB34J7U4-F1
#
_cell.length_a   1.000
_cell.length_b   1.000
_cell.length_c   1.000
_cell.angle_alpha   90.00
_cell.angle_beta   90.00
_cell.angle_gamma   90.00
#
_symmetry.space_group_name_H-M   'P 1'
#
loop_
_entity.id
_entity.type
_entity.pdbx_description
1 polymer ?
#
loop_
_entity_poly.entity_id
_entity_poly.type
_entity_poly.pdbx_seq_one_letter_code
_entity_poly.pdbx_strand_id
1 'polypeptide(L)'
;MISDDVQRVELDARRRALEEYKLRCQDLRTENSSLKAEKDQHEADALQIISFLRRDAERKDELIDSLKNTIAQQREMFVQQRDEERETAAAERAAAEEEVSKAAAVREKRLQELEEELRDLKEFKERKAVLEEKLEQGEQERQDMEQEHKVALDSMERKFLEEKGRLQKEYKQMLAEMKKTSQEEAVERLDSSTKKILFENRRMAEELRLQVQETDELQKSKRTLEEENKKLRREVQLNEQSVKEYAKQGFRQSKEIKELNAKVKSLERSLSTSVREFEREKGSLAQADRKKIAEAELDSAGLRQLVRLKTKELGHIKRLATVILQKRNEVETFLLDSIETVKAEIHRRRAEEDRVSMRSKGRLPALVAAGRPSNLPTSADEHVDIRDLTWEDRERVLRLLFAKINNSSPFQQMPAHPLSEDDGWMQRATAHQQTPSESPASEEVYALSADAAFFVTQAEQA
;
A
#
# COMPACT_ATOMS: atom_id res chain seq x y z
N MET A 1 -64.68 97.27 66.69
CA MET A 1 -63.55 97.72 65.84
C MET A 1 -62.46 96.68 65.98
N ILE A 2 -62.50 95.63 65.14
CA ILE A 2 -61.38 94.69 65.00
C ILE A 2 -60.44 95.33 63.99
N SER A 3 -59.19 95.49 64.40
CA SER A 3 -58.17 96.38 63.86
C SER A 3 -57.84 96.11 62.39
N ASP A 4 -57.61 97.17 61.62
CA ASP A 4 -57.06 97.21 60.26
C ASP A 4 -55.75 96.36 60.16
N ASP A 5 -55.04 96.22 61.29
CA ASP A 5 -53.86 95.36 61.43
C ASP A 5 -54.15 93.86 61.30
N VAL A 6 -55.30 93.37 61.78
CA VAL A 6 -55.67 91.94 61.66
C VAL A 6 -55.94 91.60 60.20
N GLN A 7 -56.61 92.50 59.47
CA GLN A 7 -56.85 92.34 58.03
C GLN A 7 -55.55 92.43 57.21
N ARG A 8 -54.60 93.29 57.59
CA ARG A 8 -53.26 93.34 56.98
C ARG A 8 -52.46 92.07 57.20
N VAL A 9 -52.42 91.54 58.43
CA VAL A 9 -51.71 90.29 58.74
C VAL A 9 -52.34 89.10 58.00
N GLU A 10 -53.67 89.06 57.89
CA GLU A 10 -54.37 88.01 57.15
C GLU A 10 -54.14 88.12 55.63
N LEU A 11 -54.08 89.35 55.08
CA LEU A 11 -53.71 89.60 53.68
C LEU A 11 -52.26 89.21 53.38
N ASP A 12 -51.32 89.51 54.28
CA ASP A 12 -49.91 89.14 54.13
C ASP A 12 -49.70 87.63 54.27
N ALA A 13 -50.43 86.96 55.17
CA ALA A 13 -50.45 85.50 55.27
C ALA A 13 -51.01 84.85 53.98
N ARG A 14 -52.10 85.41 53.42
CA ARG A 14 -52.65 84.96 52.12
C ARG A 14 -51.70 85.23 50.96
N ARG A 15 -50.95 86.35 50.96
CA ARG A 15 -49.92 86.64 49.95
C ARG A 15 -48.74 85.68 50.04
N ARG A 16 -48.26 85.36 51.26
CA ARG A 16 -47.20 84.35 51.45
C ARG A 16 -47.65 82.96 51.02
N ALA A 17 -48.86 82.54 51.41
CA ALA A 17 -49.43 81.26 50.97
C ALA A 17 -49.60 81.21 49.44
N LEU A 18 -49.97 82.33 48.80
CA LEU A 18 -50.06 82.43 47.34
C LEU A 18 -48.68 82.33 46.68
N GLU A 19 -47.65 82.98 47.22
CA GLU A 19 -46.29 82.87 46.69
C GLU A 19 -45.69 81.48 46.92
N GLU A 20 -45.90 80.85 48.07
CA GLU A 20 -45.52 79.45 48.32
C GLU A 20 -46.25 78.51 47.36
N TYR A 21 -47.54 78.74 47.09
CA TYR A 21 -48.30 77.98 46.12
C TYR A 21 -47.78 78.17 44.69
N LYS A 22 -47.39 79.40 44.30
CA LYS A 22 -46.77 79.68 43.00
C LYS A 22 -45.42 79.01 42.86
N LEU A 23 -44.58 79.06 43.90
CA LEU A 23 -43.27 78.41 43.93
C LEU A 23 -43.44 76.89 43.77
N ARG A 24 -44.36 76.28 44.52
CA ARG A 24 -44.68 74.86 44.39
C ARG A 24 -45.23 74.49 43.01
N CYS A 25 -46.06 75.34 42.41
CA CYS A 25 -46.53 75.15 41.04
C CYS A 25 -45.38 75.25 40.02
N GLN A 26 -44.41 76.12 40.26
CA GLN A 26 -43.22 76.25 39.42
C GLN A 26 -42.30 75.04 39.58
N ASP A 27 -42.04 74.61 40.81
CA ASP A 27 -41.25 73.40 41.11
C ASP A 27 -41.87 72.17 40.45
N LEU A 28 -43.18 71.95 40.63
CA LEU A 28 -43.90 70.86 39.98
C LEU A 28 -43.86 70.96 38.45
N ARG A 29 -43.86 72.17 37.86
CA ARG A 29 -43.70 72.34 36.40
C ARG A 29 -42.29 71.97 35.94
N THR A 30 -41.26 72.37 36.69
CA THR A 30 -39.86 72.02 36.38
C THR A 30 -39.62 70.53 36.54
N GLU A 31 -40.15 69.92 37.60
CA GLU A 31 -40.08 68.48 37.85
C GLU A 31 -40.82 67.70 36.75
N ASN A 32 -42.04 68.11 36.38
CA ASN A 32 -42.78 67.49 35.28
C ASN A 32 -42.05 67.64 33.93
N SER A 33 -41.37 68.77 33.71
CA SER A 33 -40.52 68.98 32.54
C SER A 33 -39.29 68.07 32.56
N SER A 34 -38.66 67.88 33.72
CA SER A 34 -37.50 67.00 33.89
C SER A 34 -37.88 65.53 33.68
N LEU A 35 -38.96 65.08 34.32
CA LEU A 35 -39.47 63.72 34.17
C LEU A 35 -39.90 63.41 32.73
N LYS A 36 -40.43 64.40 32.00
CA LYS A 36 -40.71 64.25 30.56
C LYS A 36 -39.43 64.11 29.75
N ALA A 37 -38.41 64.93 30.00
CA ALA A 37 -37.13 64.82 29.32
C ALA A 37 -36.43 63.47 29.61
N GLU A 38 -36.47 62.99 30.86
CA GLU A 38 -35.95 61.67 31.24
C GLU A 38 -36.73 60.55 30.57
N LYS A 39 -38.06 60.64 30.52
CA LYS A 39 -38.91 59.68 29.81
C LYS A 39 -38.55 59.65 28.32
N ASP A 40 -38.45 60.80 27.66
CA ASP A 40 -38.13 60.89 26.24
C ASP A 40 -36.71 60.35 25.96
N GLN A 41 -35.75 60.61 26.86
CA GLN A 41 -34.40 60.05 26.77
C GLN A 41 -34.41 58.52 26.93
N HIS A 42 -35.14 57.98 27.91
CA HIS A 42 -35.28 56.53 28.09
C HIS A 42 -35.99 55.87 26.91
N GLU A 43 -37.00 56.51 26.32
CA GLU A 43 -37.66 56.03 25.10
C GLU A 43 -36.68 56.03 23.91
N ALA A 44 -35.87 57.07 23.76
CA ALA A 44 -34.84 57.13 22.73
C ALA A 44 -33.77 56.03 22.90
N ASP A 45 -33.26 55.84 24.12
CA ASP A 45 -32.27 54.81 24.42
C ASP A 45 -32.84 53.39 24.23
N ALA A 46 -34.10 53.16 24.65
CA ALA A 46 -34.79 51.90 24.41
C ALA A 46 -34.96 51.61 22.91
N LEU A 47 -35.33 52.62 22.11
CA LEU A 47 -35.40 52.49 20.65
C LEU A 47 -34.04 52.19 20.02
N GLN A 48 -32.96 52.82 20.52
CA GLN A 48 -31.61 52.52 20.05
C GLN A 48 -31.23 51.06 20.33
N ILE A 49 -31.45 50.57 21.56
CA ILE A 49 -31.19 49.18 21.94
C ILE A 49 -32.01 48.21 21.09
N ILE A 50 -33.32 48.47 20.92
CA ILE A 50 -34.19 47.64 20.08
C ILE A 50 -33.69 47.63 18.64
N SER A 51 -33.29 48.79 18.09
CA SER A 51 -32.76 48.87 16.73
C SER A 51 -31.43 48.12 16.58
N PHE A 52 -30.58 48.12 17.60
CA PHE A 52 -29.34 47.38 17.62
C PHE A 52 -29.61 45.87 17.66
N LEU A 53 -30.47 45.42 18.58
CA LEU A 53 -30.82 44.00 18.71
C LEU A 53 -31.52 43.45 17.45
N ARG A 54 -32.36 44.24 16.79
CA ARG A 54 -32.95 43.86 15.49
C ARG A 54 -31.89 43.68 14.41
N ARG A 55 -30.97 44.64 14.24
CA ARG A 55 -29.87 44.52 13.28
C ARG A 55 -28.96 43.33 13.59
N ASP A 56 -28.70 43.04 14.86
CA ASP A 56 -27.90 41.88 15.27
C ASP A 56 -28.62 40.56 14.98
N ALA A 57 -29.93 40.50 15.21
CA ALA A 57 -30.76 39.35 14.84
C ALA A 57 -30.77 39.13 13.32
N GLU A 58 -30.99 40.19 12.53
CA GLU A 58 -30.96 40.13 11.06
C GLU A 58 -29.61 39.61 10.54
N ARG A 59 -28.48 40.10 11.06
CA ARG A 59 -27.14 39.60 10.69
C ARG A 59 -26.94 38.13 11.03
N LYS A 60 -27.46 37.69 12.18
CA LYS A 60 -27.38 36.29 12.59
C LYS A 60 -28.26 35.39 11.71
N ASP A 61 -29.44 35.86 11.32
CA ASP A 61 -30.32 35.14 10.40
C ASP A 61 -29.69 35.04 9.00
N GLU A 62 -29.11 36.12 8.47
CA GLU A 62 -28.32 36.11 7.24
C GLU A 62 -27.16 35.11 7.30
N LEU A 63 -26.43 35.08 8.43
CA LEU A 63 -25.35 34.13 8.63
C LEU A 63 -25.88 32.69 8.67
N ILE A 64 -26.98 32.43 9.39
CA ILE A 64 -27.62 31.12 9.46
C ILE A 64 -28.02 30.64 8.07
N ASP A 65 -28.61 31.51 7.25
CA ASP A 65 -29.04 31.16 5.90
C ASP A 65 -27.85 30.94 4.95
N SER A 66 -26.78 31.72 5.09
CA SER A 66 -25.53 31.46 4.35
C SER A 66 -24.94 30.10 4.70
N LEU A 67 -24.90 29.75 5.99
CA LEU A 67 -24.39 28.46 6.47
C LEU A 67 -25.28 27.29 6.03
N LYS A 68 -26.62 27.46 6.07
CA LYS A 68 -27.56 26.45 5.54
C LYS A 68 -27.33 26.21 4.05
N ASN A 69 -27.12 27.28 3.27
CA ASN A 69 -26.85 27.16 1.84
C ASN A 69 -25.52 26.45 1.59
N THR A 70 -24.45 26.77 2.34
CA THR A 70 -23.18 26.04 2.25
C THR A 70 -23.33 24.57 2.61
N ILE A 71 -24.08 24.23 3.67
CA ILE A 71 -24.35 22.84 4.06
C ILE A 71 -25.14 22.12 2.97
N ALA A 72 -26.15 22.76 2.38
CA ALA A 72 -26.94 22.18 1.29
C ALA A 72 -26.08 21.90 0.05
N GLN A 73 -25.27 22.88 -0.36
CA GLN A 73 -24.32 22.72 -1.48
C GLN A 73 -23.32 21.59 -1.22
N GLN A 74 -22.73 21.53 -0.02
CA GLN A 74 -21.81 20.45 0.33
C GLN A 74 -22.49 19.08 0.28
N ARG A 75 -23.72 18.96 0.79
CA ARG A 75 -24.49 17.72 0.72
C ARG A 75 -24.77 17.31 -0.73
N GLU A 76 -25.17 18.24 -1.58
CA GLU A 76 -25.42 17.97 -2.99
C GLU A 76 -24.15 17.49 -3.70
N MET A 77 -23.01 18.16 -3.46
CA MET A 77 -21.71 17.73 -3.97
C MET A 77 -21.33 16.32 -3.51
N PHE A 78 -21.54 15.98 -2.24
CA PHE A 78 -21.27 14.63 -1.74
C PHE A 78 -22.20 13.57 -2.35
N VAL A 79 -23.47 13.90 -2.60
CA VAL A 79 -24.40 12.98 -3.27
C VAL A 79 -23.96 12.76 -4.72
N GLN A 80 -23.62 13.83 -5.45
CA GLN A 80 -23.13 13.74 -6.83
C GLN A 80 -21.85 12.89 -6.91
N GLN A 81 -20.86 13.16 -6.05
CA GLN A 81 -19.63 12.38 -6.00
C GLN A 81 -19.90 10.89 -5.71
N ARG A 82 -20.78 10.60 -4.74
CA ARG A 82 -21.16 9.23 -4.42
C ARG A 82 -21.86 8.53 -5.60
N ASP A 83 -22.73 9.25 -6.30
CA ASP A 83 -23.48 8.70 -7.43
C ASP A 83 -22.55 8.48 -8.65
N GLU A 84 -21.62 9.40 -8.91
CA GLU A 84 -20.54 9.24 -9.92
C GLU A 84 -19.61 8.05 -9.59
N GLU A 85 -19.16 7.93 -8.33
CA GLU A 85 -18.37 6.77 -7.87
C GLU A 85 -19.15 5.46 -8.01
N ARG A 86 -20.45 5.48 -7.77
CA ARG A 86 -21.31 4.31 -7.93
C ARG A 86 -21.50 3.93 -9.40
N GLU A 87 -21.70 4.91 -10.28
CA GLU A 87 -21.84 4.69 -11.73
C GLU A 87 -20.54 4.17 -12.35
N THR A 88 -19.41 4.77 -11.99
CA THR A 88 -18.07 4.30 -12.42
C THR A 88 -17.78 2.89 -11.92
N ALA A 89 -18.02 2.59 -10.64
CA ALA A 89 -17.87 1.23 -10.12
C ALA A 89 -18.83 0.22 -10.77
N ALA A 90 -20.05 0.63 -11.12
CA ALA A 90 -21.00 -0.21 -11.85
C ALA A 90 -20.53 -0.50 -13.28
N ALA A 91 -20.01 0.52 -13.98
CA ALA A 91 -19.45 0.38 -15.32
C ALA A 91 -18.21 -0.53 -15.34
N GLU A 92 -17.30 -0.37 -14.37
CA GLU A 92 -16.12 -1.24 -14.22
C GLU A 92 -16.52 -2.69 -13.94
N ARG A 93 -17.52 -2.92 -13.09
CA ARG A 93 -18.05 -4.27 -12.84
C ARG A 93 -18.67 -4.89 -14.08
N ALA A 94 -19.48 -4.13 -14.82
CA ALA A 94 -20.09 -4.61 -16.05
C ALA A 94 -19.02 -4.97 -17.11
N ALA A 95 -17.98 -4.14 -17.26
CA ALA A 95 -16.87 -4.43 -18.16
C ALA A 95 -16.08 -5.67 -17.73
N ALA A 96 -15.82 -5.83 -16.43
CA ALA A 96 -15.17 -7.02 -15.90
C ALA A 96 -16.00 -8.29 -16.12
N GLU A 97 -17.31 -8.24 -15.89
CA GLU A 97 -18.24 -9.35 -16.16
C GLU A 97 -18.26 -9.73 -17.65
N GLU A 98 -18.25 -8.75 -18.54
CA GLU A 98 -18.19 -8.99 -19.99
C GLU A 98 -16.87 -9.68 -20.40
N GLU A 99 -15.74 -9.21 -19.88
CA GLU A 99 -14.43 -9.82 -20.17
C GLU A 99 -14.31 -11.25 -19.59
N VAL A 100 -14.81 -11.48 -18.37
CA VAL A 100 -14.88 -12.84 -17.81
C VAL A 100 -15.78 -13.73 -18.65
N SER A 101 -16.94 -13.24 -19.11
CA SER A 101 -17.86 -13.98 -19.97
C SER A 101 -17.22 -14.36 -21.31
N LYS A 102 -16.56 -13.41 -22.00
CA LYS A 102 -15.81 -13.69 -23.24
C LYS A 102 -14.71 -14.71 -23.01
N ALA A 103 -13.94 -14.57 -21.93
CA ALA A 103 -12.85 -15.48 -21.62
C ALA A 103 -13.36 -16.88 -21.20
N ALA A 104 -14.55 -16.98 -20.61
CA ALA A 104 -15.21 -18.26 -20.34
C ALA A 104 -15.65 -18.93 -21.65
N ALA A 105 -16.30 -18.19 -22.56
CA ALA A 105 -16.74 -18.72 -23.86
C ALA A 105 -15.57 -19.25 -24.71
N VAL A 106 -14.43 -18.55 -24.73
CA VAL A 106 -13.22 -19.02 -25.43
C VAL A 106 -12.69 -20.32 -24.83
N ARG A 107 -12.65 -20.41 -23.50
CA ARG A 107 -12.20 -21.63 -22.80
C ARG A 107 -13.14 -22.80 -23.03
N GLU A 108 -14.45 -22.56 -23.01
CA GLU A 108 -15.47 -23.58 -23.26
C GLU A 108 -15.36 -24.14 -24.68
N LYS A 109 -15.17 -23.26 -25.68
CA LYS A 109 -14.89 -23.69 -27.05
C LYS A 109 -13.63 -24.55 -27.14
N ARG A 110 -12.53 -24.15 -26.46
CA ARG A 110 -11.30 -24.94 -26.48
C ARG A 110 -11.45 -26.29 -25.79
N LEU A 111 -12.23 -26.36 -24.72
CA LEU A 111 -12.56 -27.62 -24.05
C LEU A 111 -13.34 -28.55 -24.99
N GLN A 112 -14.33 -28.04 -25.71
CA GLN A 112 -15.08 -28.81 -26.70
C GLN A 112 -14.17 -29.36 -27.81
N GLU A 113 -13.29 -28.53 -28.38
CA GLU A 113 -12.31 -28.97 -29.39
C GLU A 113 -11.40 -30.09 -28.84
N LEU A 114 -10.90 -29.95 -27.61
CA LEU A 114 -10.05 -30.97 -26.98
C LEU A 114 -10.82 -32.27 -26.69
N GLU A 115 -12.09 -32.18 -26.31
CA GLU A 115 -12.95 -33.34 -26.09
C GLU A 115 -13.22 -34.09 -27.40
N GLU A 116 -13.41 -33.38 -28.50
CA GLU A 116 -13.53 -33.95 -29.85
C GLU A 116 -12.22 -34.62 -30.29
N GLU A 117 -11.07 -33.94 -30.18
CA GLU A 117 -9.75 -34.51 -30.47
C GLU A 117 -9.50 -35.80 -29.66
N LEU A 118 -9.92 -35.83 -28.39
CA LEU A 118 -9.76 -36.99 -27.52
C LEU A 118 -10.70 -38.14 -27.94
N ARG A 119 -11.92 -37.83 -28.37
CA ARG A 119 -12.85 -38.82 -28.95
C ARG A 119 -12.25 -39.44 -30.21
N ASP A 120 -11.77 -38.62 -31.14
CA ASP A 120 -11.16 -39.06 -32.39
C ASP A 120 -9.92 -39.94 -32.13
N LEU A 121 -9.10 -39.56 -31.15
CA LEU A 121 -7.92 -40.34 -30.76
C LEU A 121 -8.30 -41.71 -30.16
N LYS A 122 -9.39 -41.78 -29.40
CA LYS A 122 -9.92 -43.06 -28.88
C LYS A 122 -10.38 -43.95 -30.02
N GLU A 123 -11.18 -43.43 -30.95
CA GLU A 123 -11.62 -44.18 -32.13
C GLU A 123 -10.43 -44.66 -32.98
N PHE A 124 -9.43 -43.79 -33.18
CA PHE A 124 -8.21 -44.16 -33.89
C PHE A 124 -7.47 -45.31 -33.19
N LYS A 125 -7.33 -45.26 -31.86
CA LYS A 125 -6.69 -46.33 -31.09
C LYS A 125 -7.44 -47.65 -31.20
N GLU A 126 -8.76 -47.64 -31.13
CA GLU A 126 -9.59 -48.85 -31.30
C GLU A 126 -9.43 -49.43 -32.71
N ARG A 127 -9.53 -48.59 -33.75
CA ARG A 127 -9.33 -49.03 -35.14
C ARG A 127 -7.92 -49.56 -35.37
N LYS A 128 -6.91 -48.90 -34.79
CA LYS A 128 -5.51 -49.32 -34.88
C LYS A 128 -5.32 -50.70 -34.26
N ALA A 129 -5.87 -50.95 -33.06
CA ALA A 129 -5.78 -52.26 -32.41
C ALA A 129 -6.40 -53.38 -33.27
N VAL A 130 -7.58 -53.13 -33.86
CA VAL A 130 -8.23 -54.10 -34.77
C VAL A 130 -7.41 -54.35 -36.03
N LEU A 131 -6.78 -53.31 -36.60
CA LEU A 131 -5.93 -53.45 -37.77
C LEU A 131 -4.63 -54.20 -37.45
N GLU A 132 -4.00 -53.92 -36.31
CA GLU A 132 -2.81 -54.63 -35.83
C GLU A 132 -3.11 -56.12 -35.62
N GLU A 133 -4.25 -56.45 -35.00
CA GLU A 133 -4.69 -57.84 -34.82
C GLU A 133 -4.91 -58.56 -36.16
N LYS A 134 -5.56 -57.92 -37.13
CA LYS A 134 -5.74 -58.50 -38.48
C LYS A 134 -4.43 -58.69 -39.22
N LEU A 135 -3.46 -57.81 -39.00
CA LEU A 135 -2.16 -57.88 -39.64
C LEU A 135 -1.35 -59.04 -39.06
N GLU A 136 -1.38 -59.22 -37.74
CA GLU A 136 -0.78 -60.37 -37.04
C GLU A 136 -1.44 -61.69 -37.49
N GLN A 137 -2.77 -61.75 -37.59
CA GLN A 137 -3.49 -62.91 -38.14
C GLN A 137 -3.06 -63.22 -39.58
N GLY A 138 -2.99 -62.22 -40.45
CA GLY A 138 -2.57 -62.41 -41.84
C GLY A 138 -1.10 -62.83 -41.97
N GLU A 139 -0.20 -62.34 -41.10
CA GLU A 139 1.19 -62.78 -41.05
C GLU A 139 1.30 -64.24 -40.63
N GLN A 140 0.50 -64.68 -39.64
CA GLN A 140 0.43 -66.06 -39.19
C GLN A 140 -0.09 -66.98 -40.29
N GLU A 141 -1.21 -66.63 -40.95
CA GLU A 141 -1.76 -67.39 -42.07
C GLU A 141 -0.76 -67.53 -43.22
N ARG A 142 -0.05 -66.44 -43.56
CA ARG A 142 0.99 -66.46 -44.60
C ARG A 142 2.13 -67.41 -44.21
N GLN A 143 2.55 -67.40 -42.95
CA GLN A 143 3.62 -68.25 -42.44
C GLN A 143 3.22 -69.73 -42.46
N ASP A 144 1.98 -70.04 -42.07
CA ASP A 144 1.45 -71.41 -42.10
C ASP A 144 1.35 -71.92 -43.55
N MET A 145 0.82 -71.11 -44.48
CA MET A 145 0.78 -71.44 -45.90
C MET A 145 2.17 -71.63 -46.53
N GLU A 146 3.17 -70.81 -46.14
CA GLU A 146 4.56 -70.99 -46.58
C GLU A 146 5.15 -72.33 -46.10
N GLN A 147 4.87 -72.71 -44.86
CA GLN A 147 5.30 -74.00 -44.31
C GLN A 147 4.63 -75.16 -45.04
N GLU A 148 3.31 -75.10 -45.24
CA GLU A 148 2.57 -76.12 -45.98
C GLU A 148 3.07 -76.24 -47.43
N HIS A 149 3.27 -75.12 -48.13
CA HIS A 149 3.77 -75.12 -49.49
C HIS A 149 5.19 -75.68 -49.57
N LYS A 150 6.06 -75.36 -48.60
CA LYS A 150 7.41 -75.93 -48.50
C LYS A 150 7.37 -77.45 -48.33
N VAL A 151 6.52 -77.96 -47.44
CA VAL A 151 6.34 -79.41 -47.24
C VAL A 151 5.82 -80.07 -48.52
N ALA A 152 4.88 -79.43 -49.22
CA ALA A 152 4.35 -79.92 -50.49
C ALA A 152 5.43 -79.97 -51.59
N LEU A 153 6.25 -78.91 -51.72
CA LEU A 153 7.39 -78.89 -52.64
C LEU A 153 8.40 -79.99 -52.31
N ASP A 154 8.81 -80.13 -51.05
CA ASP A 154 9.74 -81.18 -50.63
C ASP A 154 9.21 -82.58 -50.96
N SER A 155 7.90 -82.81 -50.78
CA SER A 155 7.23 -84.07 -51.13
C SER A 155 7.22 -84.31 -52.65
N MET A 156 6.92 -83.27 -53.44
CA MET A 156 6.92 -83.33 -54.90
C MET A 156 8.33 -83.56 -55.47
N GLU A 157 9.34 -82.87 -54.93
CA GLU A 157 10.74 -83.03 -55.30
C GLU A 157 11.24 -84.45 -55.01
N ARG A 158 10.90 -85.02 -53.84
CA ARG A 158 11.23 -86.42 -53.52
C ARG A 158 10.64 -87.38 -54.55
N LYS A 159 9.34 -87.26 -54.86
CA LYS A 159 8.67 -88.09 -55.88
C LYS A 159 9.33 -87.94 -57.25
N PHE A 160 9.65 -86.70 -57.65
CA PHE A 160 10.28 -86.42 -58.93
C PHE A 160 11.69 -86.98 -59.01
N LEU A 161 12.49 -86.89 -57.94
CA LEU A 161 13.83 -87.47 -57.86
C LEU A 161 13.80 -89.00 -57.91
N GLU A 162 12.82 -89.62 -57.23
CA GLU A 162 12.61 -91.06 -57.27
C GLU A 162 12.26 -91.55 -58.68
N GLU A 163 11.28 -90.91 -59.34
CA GLU A 163 10.91 -91.25 -60.72
C GLU A 163 12.05 -91.00 -61.71
N LYS A 164 12.70 -89.83 -61.62
CA LYS A 164 13.85 -89.49 -62.46
C LYS A 164 14.97 -90.52 -62.26
N GLY A 165 15.25 -90.91 -61.03
CA GLY A 165 16.23 -91.95 -60.70
C GLY A 165 15.88 -93.30 -61.31
N ARG A 166 14.62 -93.71 -61.21
CA ARG A 166 14.09 -94.95 -61.83
C ARG A 166 14.25 -94.93 -63.35
N LEU A 167 13.71 -93.92 -64.01
CA LEU A 167 13.81 -93.73 -65.47
C LEU A 167 15.26 -93.67 -65.93
N GLN A 168 16.11 -92.91 -65.23
CA GLN A 168 17.51 -92.77 -65.60
C GLN A 168 18.28 -94.08 -65.43
N LYS A 169 17.93 -94.93 -64.45
CA LYS A 169 18.48 -96.28 -64.30
C LYS A 169 18.04 -97.18 -65.45
N GLU A 170 16.76 -97.18 -65.81
CA GLU A 170 16.22 -97.94 -66.95
C GLU A 170 16.89 -97.52 -68.26
N TYR A 171 16.97 -96.21 -68.55
CA TYR A 171 17.66 -95.69 -69.72
C TYR A 171 19.16 -95.99 -69.73
N LYS A 172 19.86 -95.86 -68.60
CA LYS A 172 21.28 -96.21 -68.50
C LYS A 172 21.50 -97.69 -68.76
N GLN A 173 20.61 -98.55 -68.27
CA GLN A 173 20.71 -99.99 -68.46
C GLN A 173 20.48 -100.36 -69.92
N MET A 174 19.43 -99.83 -70.55
CA MET A 174 19.16 -100.02 -71.98
C MET A 174 20.26 -99.43 -72.88
N LEU A 175 20.77 -98.24 -72.55
CA LEU A 175 21.89 -97.62 -73.27
C LEU A 175 23.20 -98.38 -73.06
N ALA A 176 23.45 -98.90 -71.86
CA ALA A 176 24.63 -99.72 -71.59
C ALA A 176 24.56 -101.04 -72.35
N GLU A 177 23.39 -101.69 -72.42
CA GLU A 177 23.18 -102.87 -73.27
C GLU A 177 23.39 -102.55 -74.74
N MET A 178 22.76 -101.49 -75.26
CA MET A 178 22.91 -101.08 -76.66
C MET A 178 24.34 -100.63 -77.01
N LYS A 179 25.01 -99.90 -76.12
CA LYS A 179 26.41 -99.50 -76.30
C LYS A 179 27.33 -100.70 -76.19
N LYS A 180 27.07 -101.64 -75.29
CA LYS A 180 27.87 -102.85 -75.16
C LYS A 180 27.78 -103.67 -76.44
N THR A 181 26.59 -103.95 -76.95
CA THR A 181 26.42 -104.68 -78.21
C THR A 181 27.01 -103.92 -79.41
N SER A 182 26.78 -102.61 -79.52
CA SER A 182 27.32 -101.80 -80.62
C SER A 182 28.84 -101.55 -80.54
N GLN A 183 29.40 -101.33 -79.35
CA GLN A 183 30.84 -101.16 -79.15
C GLN A 183 31.59 -102.48 -79.23
N GLU A 184 31.02 -103.61 -78.79
CA GLU A 184 31.59 -104.94 -79.03
C GLU A 184 31.68 -105.20 -80.54
N GLU A 185 30.63 -104.91 -81.31
CA GLU A 185 30.62 -105.04 -82.78
C GLU A 185 31.53 -104.02 -83.52
N ALA A 186 31.72 -102.82 -82.98
CA ALA A 186 32.58 -101.80 -83.59
C ALA A 186 34.06 -101.97 -83.22
N VAL A 187 34.38 -102.32 -81.97
CA VAL A 187 35.76 -102.51 -81.47
C VAL A 187 36.41 -103.77 -82.03
N GLU A 188 35.62 -104.81 -82.34
CA GLU A 188 36.07 -105.99 -83.10
C GLU A 188 36.50 -105.65 -84.54
N ARG A 189 35.98 -104.56 -85.12
CA ARG A 189 36.28 -104.15 -86.51
C ARG A 189 37.27 -102.98 -86.64
N LEU A 190 37.82 -102.49 -85.53
CA LEU A 190 38.69 -101.30 -85.52
C LEU A 190 40.17 -101.62 -85.34
N ASP A 191 40.97 -101.06 -86.24
CA ASP A 191 42.44 -101.16 -86.27
C ASP A 191 43.12 -100.40 -85.12
N SER A 192 44.35 -100.78 -84.76
CA SER A 192 45.06 -100.21 -83.59
C SER A 192 45.30 -98.70 -83.66
N SER A 193 45.41 -98.13 -84.87
CA SER A 193 45.56 -96.68 -85.10
C SER A 193 44.31 -95.92 -84.72
N THR A 194 43.14 -96.40 -85.13
CA THR A 194 41.84 -95.77 -84.81
C THR A 194 41.55 -95.84 -83.30
N LYS A 195 41.97 -96.91 -82.63
CA LYS A 195 41.90 -97.04 -81.16
C LYS A 195 42.77 -95.99 -80.44
N LYS A 196 43.95 -95.66 -80.99
CA LYS A 196 44.80 -94.57 -80.44
C LYS A 196 44.17 -93.18 -80.64
N ILE A 197 43.62 -92.89 -81.82
CA ILE A 197 42.93 -91.61 -82.10
C ILE A 197 41.72 -91.43 -81.18
N LEU A 198 40.96 -92.49 -80.90
CA LEU A 198 39.84 -92.45 -79.96
C LEU A 198 40.30 -92.17 -78.51
N PHE A 199 41.45 -92.73 -78.11
CA PHE A 199 42.03 -92.46 -76.80
C PHE A 199 42.48 -91.00 -76.67
N GLU A 200 43.14 -90.45 -77.70
CA GLU A 200 43.53 -89.04 -77.72
C GLU A 200 42.33 -88.09 -77.74
N ASN A 201 41.29 -88.38 -78.54
CA ASN A 201 40.03 -87.62 -78.50
C ASN A 201 39.36 -87.67 -77.13
N ARG A 202 39.39 -88.82 -76.46
CA ARG A 202 38.87 -88.95 -75.09
C ARG A 202 39.65 -88.10 -74.10
N ARG A 203 40.98 -88.11 -74.19
CA ARG A 203 41.85 -87.26 -73.36
C ARG A 203 41.55 -85.77 -73.59
N MET A 204 41.44 -85.35 -74.85
CA MET A 204 41.09 -83.97 -75.21
C MET A 204 39.69 -83.58 -74.72
N ALA A 205 38.71 -84.50 -74.77
CA ALA A 205 37.37 -84.26 -74.25
C ALA A 205 37.35 -84.13 -72.71
N GLU A 206 38.16 -84.92 -72.00
CA GLU A 206 38.34 -84.80 -70.55
C GLU A 206 39.00 -83.46 -70.18
N GLU A 207 40.02 -83.03 -70.94
CA GLU A 207 40.70 -81.74 -70.75
C GLU A 207 39.78 -80.55 -71.02
N LEU A 208 38.99 -80.60 -72.10
CA LEU A 208 37.97 -79.58 -72.41
C LEU A 208 36.90 -79.50 -71.31
N ARG A 209 36.48 -80.65 -70.76
CA ARG A 209 35.50 -80.70 -69.67
C ARG A 209 36.02 -80.00 -68.41
N LEU A 210 37.29 -80.23 -68.06
CA LEU A 210 37.92 -79.56 -66.91
C LEU A 210 37.95 -78.04 -67.12
N GLN A 211 38.33 -77.57 -68.31
CA GLN A 211 38.34 -76.14 -68.63
C GLN A 211 36.94 -75.50 -68.60
N VAL A 212 35.91 -76.20 -69.08
CA VAL A 212 34.51 -75.73 -68.97
C VAL A 212 34.09 -75.63 -67.51
N GLN A 213 34.42 -76.62 -66.69
CA GLN A 213 34.09 -76.59 -65.26
C GLN A 213 34.79 -75.43 -64.53
N GLU A 214 36.07 -75.20 -64.80
CA GLU A 214 36.83 -74.07 -64.24
C GLU A 214 36.23 -72.73 -64.69
N THR A 215 35.80 -72.63 -65.96
CA THR A 215 35.11 -71.43 -66.48
C THR A 215 33.77 -71.20 -65.78
N ASP A 216 32.99 -72.25 -65.52
CA ASP A 216 31.72 -72.16 -64.82
C ASP A 216 31.91 -71.74 -63.35
N GLU A 217 32.94 -72.27 -62.68
CA GLU A 217 33.30 -71.89 -61.31
C GLU A 217 33.74 -70.42 -61.23
N LEU A 218 34.59 -69.97 -62.17
CA LEU A 218 34.97 -68.56 -62.30
C LEU A 218 33.76 -67.67 -62.62
N GLN A 219 32.83 -68.10 -63.47
CA GLN A 219 31.60 -67.36 -63.74
C GLN A 219 30.70 -67.23 -62.51
N LYS A 220 30.57 -68.29 -61.71
CA LYS A 220 29.81 -68.24 -60.45
C LYS A 220 30.45 -67.25 -59.48
N SER A 221 31.76 -67.31 -59.29
CA SER A 221 32.50 -66.36 -58.43
C SER A 221 32.38 -64.92 -58.92
N LYS A 222 32.44 -64.70 -60.23
CA LYS A 222 32.19 -63.37 -60.82
C LYS A 222 30.79 -62.86 -60.49
N ARG A 223 29.75 -63.70 -60.63
CA ARG A 223 28.36 -63.31 -60.32
C ARG A 223 28.18 -62.97 -58.84
N THR A 224 28.75 -63.76 -57.92
CA THR A 224 28.66 -63.48 -56.48
C THR A 224 29.36 -62.17 -56.14
N LEU A 225 30.55 -61.92 -56.67
CA LEU A 225 31.28 -60.66 -56.46
C LEU A 225 30.53 -59.46 -57.05
N GLU A 226 29.87 -59.60 -58.21
CA GLU A 226 29.05 -58.53 -58.80
C GLU A 226 27.82 -58.21 -57.94
N GLU A 227 27.17 -59.22 -57.35
CA GLU A 227 26.05 -59.03 -56.44
C GLU A 227 26.48 -58.35 -55.13
N GLU A 228 27.60 -58.77 -54.55
CA GLU A 228 28.19 -58.15 -53.36
C GLU A 228 28.58 -56.69 -53.64
N ASN A 229 29.21 -56.41 -54.78
CA ASN A 229 29.57 -55.04 -55.15
C ASN A 229 28.31 -54.16 -55.30
N LYS A 230 27.22 -54.69 -55.86
CA LYS A 230 25.93 -53.99 -55.93
C LYS A 230 25.34 -53.72 -54.55
N LYS A 231 25.40 -54.70 -53.63
CA LYS A 231 24.92 -54.53 -52.24
C LYS A 231 25.73 -53.46 -51.51
N LEU A 232 27.06 -53.56 -51.52
CA LEU A 232 27.95 -52.60 -50.88
C LEU A 232 27.77 -51.18 -51.43
N ARG A 233 27.60 -51.02 -52.74
CA ARG A 233 27.30 -49.70 -53.34
C ARG A 233 26.01 -49.09 -52.80
N ARG A 234 24.95 -49.89 -52.64
CA ARG A 234 23.68 -49.44 -52.07
C ARG A 234 23.85 -49.06 -50.59
N GLU A 235 24.58 -49.87 -49.82
CA GLU A 235 24.86 -49.59 -48.41
C GLU A 235 25.66 -48.29 -48.23
N VAL A 236 26.70 -48.08 -49.05
CA VAL A 236 27.48 -46.83 -49.04
C VAL A 236 26.58 -45.63 -49.36
N GLN A 237 25.73 -45.73 -50.39
CA GLN A 237 24.82 -44.66 -50.75
C GLN A 237 23.81 -44.34 -49.63
N LEU A 238 23.25 -45.37 -49.00
CA LEU A 238 22.29 -45.22 -47.91
C LEU A 238 22.95 -44.63 -46.66
N ASN A 239 24.17 -45.07 -46.33
CA ASN A 239 24.97 -44.50 -45.27
C ASN A 239 25.30 -43.02 -45.55
N GLU A 240 25.69 -42.67 -46.78
CA GLU A 240 25.97 -41.28 -47.16
C GLU A 240 24.72 -40.38 -46.99
N GLN A 241 23.54 -40.88 -47.38
CA GLN A 241 22.27 -40.17 -47.15
C GLN A 241 21.98 -40.00 -45.65
N SER A 242 22.16 -41.05 -44.85
CA SER A 242 21.93 -40.99 -43.40
C SER A 242 22.85 -39.98 -42.72
N VAL A 243 24.14 -39.95 -43.08
CA VAL A 243 25.12 -39.00 -42.55
C VAL A 243 24.74 -37.56 -42.92
N LYS A 244 24.26 -37.33 -44.15
CA LYS A 244 23.75 -36.01 -44.56
C LYS A 244 22.55 -35.58 -43.72
N GLU A 245 21.60 -36.47 -43.45
CA GLU A 245 20.45 -36.15 -42.61
C GLU A 245 20.85 -35.90 -41.15
N TYR A 246 21.74 -36.70 -40.57
CA TYR A 246 22.28 -36.44 -39.23
C TYR A 246 23.03 -35.10 -39.14
N ALA A 247 23.80 -34.74 -40.17
CA ALA A 247 24.46 -33.44 -40.24
C ALA A 247 23.44 -32.28 -40.29
N LYS A 248 22.37 -32.42 -41.10
CA LYS A 248 21.28 -31.42 -41.15
C LYS A 248 20.55 -31.31 -39.80
N GLN A 249 20.24 -32.44 -39.16
CA GLN A 249 19.61 -32.46 -37.84
C GLN A 249 20.51 -31.79 -36.79
N GLY A 250 21.79 -32.11 -36.77
CA GLY A 250 22.78 -31.48 -35.89
C GLY A 250 22.89 -29.97 -36.11
N PHE A 251 22.83 -29.52 -37.36
CA PHE A 251 22.81 -28.08 -37.67
C PHE A 251 21.54 -27.39 -37.14
N ARG A 252 20.35 -27.99 -37.32
CA ARG A 252 19.09 -27.47 -36.78
C ARG A 252 19.12 -27.39 -35.25
N GLN A 253 19.54 -28.46 -34.59
CA GLN A 253 19.67 -28.49 -33.12
C GLN A 253 20.70 -27.46 -32.63
N SER A 254 21.84 -27.33 -33.30
CA SER A 254 22.85 -26.32 -32.94
C SER A 254 22.32 -24.89 -33.09
N LYS A 255 21.52 -24.62 -34.12
CA LYS A 255 20.84 -23.32 -34.31
C LYS A 255 19.83 -23.05 -33.20
N GLU A 256 18.99 -24.02 -32.87
CA GLU A 256 18.00 -23.91 -31.79
C GLU A 256 18.67 -23.69 -30.43
N ILE A 257 19.74 -24.43 -30.13
CA ILE A 257 20.55 -24.24 -28.92
C ILE A 257 21.14 -22.82 -28.87
N LYS A 258 21.61 -22.27 -29.98
CA LYS A 258 22.13 -20.89 -30.03
C LYS A 258 21.03 -19.86 -29.77
N GLU A 259 19.86 -20.03 -30.36
CA GLU A 259 18.69 -19.15 -30.16
C GLU A 259 18.19 -19.20 -28.71
N LEU A 260 18.05 -20.40 -28.15
CA LEU A 260 17.67 -20.59 -26.74
C LEU A 260 18.70 -19.96 -25.80
N ASN A 261 20.00 -20.17 -26.03
CA ASN A 261 21.05 -19.54 -25.23
C ASN A 261 21.02 -18.00 -25.33
N ALA A 262 20.75 -17.44 -26.51
CA ALA A 262 20.60 -16.00 -26.67
C ALA A 262 19.40 -15.47 -25.87
N LYS A 263 18.29 -16.21 -25.87
CA LYS A 263 17.09 -15.88 -25.09
C LYS A 263 17.34 -15.96 -23.59
N VAL A 264 18.00 -17.02 -23.11
CA VAL A 264 18.41 -17.17 -21.71
C VAL A 264 19.28 -15.98 -21.28
N LYS A 265 20.33 -15.65 -22.03
CA LYS A 265 21.19 -14.50 -21.73
C LYS A 265 20.44 -13.17 -21.72
N SER A 266 19.41 -13.02 -22.55
CA SER A 266 18.56 -11.82 -22.57
C SER A 266 17.70 -11.73 -21.30
N LEU A 267 17.07 -12.85 -20.92
CA LEU A 267 16.27 -12.95 -19.70
C LEU A 267 17.12 -12.74 -18.44
N GLU A 268 18.31 -13.31 -18.37
CA GLU A 268 19.27 -13.10 -17.26
C GLU A 268 19.66 -11.62 -17.14
N ARG A 269 19.89 -10.93 -18.26
CA ARG A 269 20.16 -9.49 -18.29
C ARG A 269 18.97 -8.69 -17.78
N SER A 270 17.76 -8.97 -18.27
CA SER A 270 16.53 -8.29 -17.82
C SER A 270 16.31 -8.50 -16.32
N LEU A 271 16.44 -9.74 -15.84
CA LEU A 271 16.28 -10.06 -14.42
C LEU A 271 17.32 -9.34 -13.56
N SER A 272 18.59 -9.32 -13.99
CA SER A 272 19.66 -8.61 -13.30
C SER A 272 19.38 -7.10 -13.19
N THR A 273 18.83 -6.50 -14.24
CA THR A 273 18.41 -5.08 -14.23
C THR A 273 17.28 -4.86 -13.23
N SER A 274 16.22 -5.67 -13.29
CA SER A 274 15.09 -5.55 -12.36
C SER A 274 15.52 -5.76 -10.90
N VAL A 275 16.40 -6.72 -10.61
CA VAL A 275 16.94 -6.93 -9.25
C VAL A 275 17.70 -5.69 -8.78
N ARG A 276 18.55 -5.08 -9.62
CA ARG A 276 19.27 -3.84 -9.28
C ARG A 276 18.33 -2.67 -9.03
N GLU A 277 17.26 -2.55 -9.81
CA GLU A 277 16.23 -1.52 -9.60
C GLU A 277 15.51 -1.71 -8.27
N PHE A 278 15.11 -2.95 -7.94
CA PHE A 278 14.51 -3.28 -6.64
C PHE A 278 15.45 -3.00 -5.47
N GLU A 279 16.74 -3.35 -5.58
CA GLU A 279 17.72 -3.05 -4.53
C GLU A 279 17.90 -1.54 -4.34
N ARG A 280 17.92 -0.78 -5.44
CA ARG A 280 18.01 0.68 -5.41
C ARG A 280 16.76 1.32 -4.78
N GLU A 281 15.57 0.87 -5.16
CA GLU A 281 14.31 1.33 -4.59
C GLU A 281 14.23 1.02 -3.10
N LYS A 282 14.56 -0.22 -2.71
CA LYS A 282 14.65 -0.63 -1.31
C LYS A 282 15.63 0.22 -0.51
N GLY A 283 16.79 0.53 -1.08
CA GLY A 283 17.78 1.43 -0.47
C GLY A 283 17.24 2.85 -0.28
N SER A 284 16.58 3.40 -1.30
CA SER A 284 15.94 4.73 -1.25
C SER A 284 14.84 4.79 -0.19
N LEU A 285 13.96 3.79 -0.15
CA LEU A 285 12.88 3.70 0.83
C LEU A 285 13.43 3.60 2.26
N ALA A 286 14.43 2.73 2.47
CA ALA A 286 15.08 2.60 3.77
C ALA A 286 15.75 3.90 4.22
N GLN A 287 16.33 4.68 3.30
CA GLN A 287 16.90 5.98 3.61
C GLN A 287 15.81 7.03 3.94
N ALA A 288 14.72 7.04 3.19
CA ALA A 288 13.58 7.92 3.46
C ALA A 288 12.96 7.65 4.82
N ASP A 289 12.76 6.37 5.17
CA ASP A 289 12.22 5.97 6.47
C ASP A 289 13.17 6.31 7.61
N ARG A 290 14.49 6.11 7.43
CA ARG A 290 15.50 6.56 8.41
C ARG A 290 15.42 8.07 8.67
N LYS A 291 15.23 8.89 7.63
CA LYS A 291 15.07 10.35 7.79
C LYS A 291 13.81 10.69 8.57
N LYS A 292 12.67 10.09 8.22
CA LYS A 292 11.39 10.31 8.93
C LYS A 292 11.47 9.89 10.40
N ILE A 293 12.14 8.78 10.70
CA ILE A 293 12.37 8.33 12.08
C ILE A 293 13.23 9.36 12.83
N ALA A 294 14.33 9.82 12.24
CA ALA A 294 15.20 10.82 12.86
C ALA A 294 14.47 12.16 13.12
N GLU A 295 13.65 12.62 12.17
CA GLU A 295 12.80 13.81 12.34
C GLU A 295 11.80 13.62 13.48
N ALA A 296 11.07 12.51 13.49
CA ALA A 296 10.10 12.19 14.55
C ALA A 296 10.77 12.05 15.93
N GLU A 297 11.99 11.49 16.00
CA GLU A 297 12.75 11.40 17.24
C GLU A 297 13.14 12.78 17.77
N LEU A 298 13.55 13.70 16.89
CA LEU A 298 13.90 15.08 17.23
C LEU A 298 12.68 15.86 17.72
N ASP A 299 11.54 15.75 17.02
CA ASP A 299 10.28 16.36 17.44
C ASP A 299 9.81 15.81 18.78
N SER A 300 9.88 14.49 18.95
CA SER A 300 9.53 13.83 20.21
C SER A 300 10.43 14.30 21.37
N ALA A 301 11.73 14.50 21.13
CA ALA A 301 12.63 15.07 22.11
C ALA A 301 12.31 16.54 22.44
N GLY A 302 12.02 17.36 21.42
CA GLY A 302 11.61 18.75 21.57
C GLY A 302 10.32 18.90 22.36
N LEU A 303 9.28 18.12 22.02
CA LEU A 303 8.01 18.09 22.75
C LEU A 303 8.18 17.63 24.20
N ARG A 304 8.99 16.59 24.45
CA ARG A 304 9.31 16.16 25.83
C ARG A 304 9.95 17.30 26.63
N GLN A 305 10.86 18.05 26.03
CA GLN A 305 11.50 19.19 26.71
C GLN A 305 10.51 20.34 26.95
N LEU A 306 9.66 20.65 25.98
CA LEU A 306 8.61 21.67 26.13
C LEU A 306 7.65 21.31 27.26
N VAL A 307 7.19 20.06 27.33
CA VAL A 307 6.34 19.57 28.44
C VAL A 307 7.04 19.74 29.79
N ARG A 308 8.34 19.43 29.89
CA ARG A 308 9.11 19.65 31.13
C ARG A 308 9.14 21.12 31.53
N LEU A 309 9.38 22.03 30.59
CA LEU A 309 9.39 23.48 30.87
C LEU A 309 8.01 23.98 31.28
N LYS A 310 6.95 23.60 30.55
CA LYS A 310 5.57 23.96 30.90
C LYS A 310 5.14 23.39 32.25
N THR A 311 5.57 22.19 32.60
CA THR A 311 5.32 21.61 33.93
C THR A 311 6.00 22.43 35.04
N LYS A 312 7.23 22.90 34.81
CA LYS A 312 7.93 23.79 35.75
C LYS A 312 7.24 25.14 35.90
N GLU A 313 6.83 25.77 34.80
CA GLU A 313 6.06 27.03 34.79
C GLU A 313 4.74 26.87 35.54
N LEU A 314 3.97 25.82 35.24
CA LEU A 314 2.74 25.51 35.97
C LEU A 314 3.00 25.29 37.46
N GLY A 315 4.08 24.61 37.82
CA GLY A 315 4.50 24.45 39.22
C GLY A 315 4.87 25.78 39.89
N HIS A 316 5.44 26.73 39.15
CA HIS A 316 5.72 28.08 39.66
C HIS A 316 4.42 28.88 39.85
N ILE A 317 3.52 28.88 38.84
CA ILE A 317 2.22 29.55 38.91
C ILE A 317 1.38 29.00 40.07
N LYS A 318 1.34 27.67 40.27
CA LYS A 318 0.63 27.05 41.40
C LYS A 318 1.18 27.51 42.75
N ARG A 319 2.51 27.62 42.89
CA ARG A 319 3.15 28.14 44.11
C ARG A 319 2.77 29.61 44.34
N LEU A 320 2.85 30.44 43.30
CA LEU A 320 2.46 31.85 43.39
C LEU A 320 0.99 32.03 43.77
N ALA A 321 0.10 31.26 43.13
CA ALA A 321 -1.32 31.25 43.46
C ALA A 321 -1.57 30.84 44.93
N THR A 322 -0.81 29.85 45.44
CA THR A 322 -0.89 29.44 46.85
C THR A 322 -0.46 30.58 47.77
N VAL A 323 0.63 31.29 47.45
CA VAL A 323 1.09 32.46 48.22
C VAL A 323 0.05 33.58 48.19
N ILE A 324 -0.53 33.90 47.02
CA ILE A 324 -1.58 34.92 46.89
C ILE A 324 -2.80 34.54 47.73
N LEU A 325 -3.23 33.27 47.72
CA LEU A 325 -4.33 32.79 48.53
C LEU A 325 -4.02 32.89 50.04
N GLN A 326 -2.80 32.53 50.45
CA GLN A 326 -2.36 32.71 51.84
C GLN A 326 -2.37 34.17 52.26
N LYS A 327 -1.81 35.06 51.43
CA LYS A 327 -1.79 36.51 51.70
C LYS A 327 -3.18 37.11 51.72
N ARG A 328 -4.08 36.66 50.83
CA ARG A 328 -5.49 37.04 50.86
C ARG A 328 -6.14 36.58 52.17
N ASN A 329 -5.93 35.34 52.59
CA ASN A 329 -6.46 34.82 53.84
C ASN A 329 -5.90 35.57 55.06
N GLU A 330 -4.62 35.94 55.05
CA GLU A 330 -4.02 36.82 56.07
C GLU A 330 -4.72 38.19 56.11
N VAL A 331 -5.04 38.80 54.97
CA VAL A 331 -5.77 40.08 54.90
C VAL A 331 -7.23 39.93 55.38
N GLU A 332 -7.92 38.85 54.97
CA GLU A 332 -9.30 38.57 55.39
C GLU A 332 -9.38 38.35 56.90
N THR A 333 -8.51 37.50 57.47
CA THR A 333 -8.43 37.29 58.92
C THR A 333 -8.09 38.57 59.67
N PHE A 334 -7.19 39.39 59.12
CA PHE A 334 -6.81 40.65 59.75
C PHE A 334 -7.92 41.72 59.70
N LEU A 335 -8.72 41.74 58.62
CA LEU A 335 -9.90 42.59 58.55
C LEU A 335 -10.92 42.20 59.63
N LEU A 336 -11.16 40.89 59.81
CA LEU A 336 -12.03 40.38 60.86
C LEU A 336 -11.52 40.77 62.25
N ASP A 337 -10.22 40.59 62.54
CA ASP A 337 -9.58 41.00 63.80
C ASP A 337 -9.68 42.52 64.05
N SER A 338 -9.52 43.33 63.00
CA SER A 338 -9.68 44.79 63.09
C SER A 338 -11.12 45.20 63.41
N ILE A 339 -12.11 44.52 62.80
CA ILE A 339 -13.53 44.73 63.09
C ILE A 339 -13.84 44.31 64.53
N GLU A 340 -13.32 43.16 64.99
CA GLU A 340 -13.52 42.67 66.35
C GLU A 340 -12.88 43.59 67.39
N THR A 341 -11.67 44.09 67.12
CA THR A 341 -10.99 45.08 67.99
C THR A 341 -11.81 46.35 68.13
N VAL A 342 -12.36 46.88 67.03
CA VAL A 342 -13.23 48.06 67.06
C VAL A 342 -14.55 47.76 67.76
N LYS A 343 -15.14 46.57 67.55
CA LYS A 343 -16.34 46.12 68.28
C LYS A 343 -16.09 46.07 69.79
N ALA A 344 -14.97 45.47 70.22
CA ALA A 344 -14.57 45.41 71.63
C ALA A 344 -14.35 46.80 72.22
N GLU A 345 -13.73 47.72 71.47
CA GLU A 345 -13.52 49.11 71.90
C GLU A 345 -14.84 49.88 72.01
N ILE A 346 -15.78 49.72 71.06
CA ILE A 346 -17.12 50.31 71.12
C ILE A 346 -17.87 49.79 72.35
N HIS A 347 -17.83 48.49 72.62
CA HIS A 347 -18.43 47.92 73.83
C HIS A 347 -17.78 48.45 75.11
N ARG A 348 -16.44 48.58 75.15
CA ARG A 348 -15.72 49.15 76.30
C ARG A 348 -16.08 50.61 76.52
N ARG A 349 -16.11 51.44 75.46
CA ARG A 349 -16.51 52.84 75.51
C ARG A 349 -17.96 52.99 75.98
N ARG A 350 -18.88 52.16 75.48
CA ARG A 350 -20.27 52.11 75.98
C ARG A 350 -20.33 51.70 77.45
N ALA A 351 -19.57 50.69 77.88
CA ALA A 351 -19.53 50.27 79.28
C ALA A 351 -18.92 51.34 80.21
N GLU A 352 -17.95 52.13 79.73
CA GLU A 352 -17.41 53.29 80.44
C GLU A 352 -18.40 54.45 80.47
N GLU A 353 -19.09 54.76 79.36
CA GLU A 353 -20.18 55.74 79.30
C GLU A 353 -21.34 55.35 80.23
N ASP A 354 -21.72 54.06 80.28
CA ASP A 354 -22.71 53.52 81.21
C ASP A 354 -22.23 53.56 82.67
N ARG A 355 -20.93 53.31 82.93
CA ARG A 355 -20.33 53.46 84.27
C ARG A 355 -20.29 54.91 84.73
N VAL A 356 -19.96 55.85 83.83
CA VAL A 356 -19.95 57.29 84.10
C VAL A 356 -21.39 57.81 84.29
N SER A 357 -22.34 57.32 83.49
CA SER A 357 -23.78 57.58 83.62
C SER A 357 -24.38 56.97 84.91
N MET A 358 -23.90 55.80 85.36
CA MET A 358 -24.26 55.21 86.66
C MET A 358 -23.67 55.98 87.86
N ARG A 359 -22.49 56.59 87.72
CA ARG A 359 -21.91 57.49 88.75
C ARG A 359 -22.62 58.85 88.83
N SER A 360 -23.48 59.19 87.86
CA SER A 360 -24.32 60.40 87.86
C SER A 360 -25.82 60.10 87.94
N LYS A 361 -26.26 59.11 88.74
CA LYS A 361 -27.68 58.91 89.05
C LYS A 361 -28.10 59.60 90.34
N GLY A 362 -28.56 60.84 90.18
CA GLY A 362 -29.21 61.64 91.21
C GLY A 362 -30.03 62.80 90.64
N ARG A 363 -30.94 62.54 89.67
CA ARG A 363 -32.26 63.20 89.45
C ARG A 363 -32.74 63.10 87.98
N LEU A 364 -33.86 62.37 87.83
CA LEU A 364 -34.97 62.48 86.87
C LEU A 364 -34.75 62.35 85.34
N PRO A 365 -35.72 61.73 84.62
CA PRO A 365 -35.61 61.38 83.21
C PRO A 365 -36.18 62.47 82.30
N ALA A 366 -35.50 62.77 81.19
CA ALA A 366 -36.10 63.53 80.10
C ALA A 366 -35.48 63.12 78.76
N LEU A 367 -36.37 62.81 77.81
CA LEU A 367 -36.08 62.55 76.42
C LEU A 367 -35.28 63.71 75.79
N VAL A 368 -34.07 63.43 75.33
CA VAL A 368 -33.53 64.02 74.10
C VAL A 368 -32.72 62.95 73.39
N ALA A 369 -33.26 62.51 72.26
CA ALA A 369 -32.54 61.79 71.23
C ALA A 369 -31.47 62.74 70.64
N ALA A 370 -30.26 62.69 71.19
CA ALA A 370 -29.07 63.27 70.60
C ALA A 370 -28.14 62.10 70.23
N GLY A 371 -28.05 61.84 68.92
CA GLY A 371 -27.19 60.89 68.22
C GLY A 371 -26.62 59.73 69.03
N ARG A 372 -27.21 58.53 68.91
CA ARG A 372 -26.49 57.30 69.23
C ARG A 372 -25.18 57.32 68.44
N PRO A 373 -24.00 57.28 69.08
CA PRO A 373 -22.74 57.28 68.36
C PRO A 373 -22.44 55.93 67.69
N SER A 374 -23.36 54.96 67.74
CA SER A 374 -23.17 53.64 67.15
C SER A 374 -24.49 52.86 67.01
N ASN A 375 -24.71 52.24 65.85
CA ASN A 375 -25.88 51.40 65.54
C ASN A 375 -25.71 49.93 65.98
N LEU A 376 -24.66 49.59 66.73
CA LEU A 376 -24.41 48.20 67.14
C LEU A 376 -25.45 47.66 68.13
N PRO A 377 -25.91 46.39 67.99
CA PRO A 377 -26.76 45.70 68.95
C PRO A 377 -26.15 45.62 70.36
N THR A 378 -27.01 45.45 71.38
CA THR A 378 -26.61 45.37 72.79
C THR A 378 -26.06 44.00 73.19
N SER A 379 -26.29 42.96 72.38
CA SER A 379 -25.81 41.59 72.63
C SER A 379 -24.44 41.35 72.01
N ALA A 380 -23.53 40.72 72.76
CA ALA A 380 -22.16 40.45 72.31
C ALA A 380 -22.09 39.42 71.16
N ASP A 381 -23.10 38.55 71.02
CA ASP A 381 -23.12 37.39 70.12
C ASP A 381 -23.78 37.60 68.74
N GLU A 382 -24.17 38.83 68.38
CA GLU A 382 -24.78 39.10 67.07
C GLU A 382 -23.72 39.43 66.00
N HIS A 383 -23.89 38.88 64.79
CA HIS A 383 -23.00 39.09 63.64
C HIS A 383 -23.16 40.52 63.12
N VAL A 384 -22.27 41.43 63.54
CA VAL A 384 -22.28 42.83 63.13
C VAL A 384 -21.67 42.93 61.73
N ASP A 385 -22.44 43.45 60.76
CA ASP A 385 -21.94 43.69 59.40
C ASP A 385 -21.26 45.07 59.34
N ILE A 386 -20.33 45.29 58.39
CA ILE A 386 -19.60 46.57 58.24
C ILE A 386 -20.58 47.75 58.06
N ARG A 387 -21.78 47.47 57.54
CA ARG A 387 -22.89 48.40 57.35
C ARG A 387 -23.45 48.96 58.65
N ASP A 388 -23.26 48.27 59.77
CA ASP A 388 -23.78 48.65 61.08
C ASP A 388 -22.82 49.57 61.87
N LEU A 389 -21.58 49.70 61.39
CA LEU A 389 -20.57 50.62 61.92
C LEU A 389 -20.83 52.06 61.46
N THR A 390 -20.53 53.04 62.31
CA THR A 390 -20.55 54.46 61.93
C THR A 390 -19.40 54.79 60.98
N TRP A 391 -19.47 55.95 60.31
CA TRP A 391 -18.39 56.40 59.43
C TRP A 391 -17.03 56.49 60.13
N GLU A 392 -17.01 56.98 61.37
CA GLU A 392 -15.77 57.08 62.17
C GLU A 392 -15.20 55.69 62.52
N ASP A 393 -16.06 54.73 62.86
CA ASP A 393 -15.65 53.36 63.19
C ASP A 393 -15.11 52.63 61.95
N ARG A 394 -15.75 52.80 60.79
CA ARG A 394 -15.27 52.26 59.51
C ARG A 394 -13.91 52.83 59.12
N GLU A 395 -13.73 54.14 59.28
CA GLU A 395 -12.44 54.78 59.05
C GLU A 395 -11.36 54.22 59.98
N ARG A 396 -11.70 53.93 61.23
CA ARG A 396 -10.77 53.35 62.21
C ARG A 396 -10.40 51.90 61.89
N VAL A 397 -11.37 51.08 61.46
CA VAL A 397 -11.11 49.73 60.93
C VAL A 397 -10.15 49.81 59.75
N LEU A 398 -10.38 50.74 58.82
CA LEU A 398 -9.48 50.94 57.68
C LEU A 398 -8.08 51.43 58.10
N ARG A 399 -7.99 52.34 59.08
CA ARG A 399 -6.68 52.80 59.60
C ARG A 399 -5.90 51.66 60.26
N LEU A 400 -6.55 50.80 61.04
CA LEU A 400 -5.94 49.60 61.61
C LEU A 400 -5.53 48.61 60.51
N LEU A 401 -6.38 48.44 59.50
CA LEU A 401 -6.13 47.60 58.33
C LEU A 401 -4.86 48.05 57.58
N PHE A 402 -4.80 49.32 57.19
CA PHE A 402 -3.68 49.89 56.46
C PHE A 402 -2.40 49.99 57.30
N ALA A 403 -2.50 50.31 58.59
CA ALA A 403 -1.32 50.38 59.46
C ALA A 403 -0.58 49.05 59.54
N LYS A 404 -1.31 47.92 59.56
CA LYS A 404 -0.70 46.59 59.62
C LYS A 404 -0.28 46.06 58.24
N ILE A 405 -1.07 46.33 57.17
CA ILE A 405 -0.67 46.01 55.79
C ILE A 405 0.64 46.70 55.42
N ASN A 406 0.82 47.95 55.85
CA ASN A 406 2.06 48.71 55.62
C ASN A 406 3.23 48.23 56.49
N ASN A 407 2.97 47.44 57.55
CA ASN A 407 3.98 46.88 58.45
C ASN A 407 4.35 45.42 58.11
N SER A 408 3.57 44.75 57.25
CA SER A 408 3.84 43.39 56.78
C SER A 408 4.69 43.39 55.50
N SER A 409 6.00 43.59 55.66
CA SER A 409 7.10 43.49 54.67
C SER A 409 7.02 44.31 53.35
N PRO A 410 8.14 44.90 52.90
CA PRO A 410 8.21 45.55 51.59
C PRO A 410 8.05 44.53 50.46
N PHE A 411 7.34 44.93 49.41
CA PHE A 411 7.10 44.15 48.19
C PHE A 411 8.44 43.73 47.56
N GLN A 412 8.78 42.44 47.66
CA GLN A 412 9.97 41.90 47.01
C GLN A 412 9.65 41.70 45.52
N GLN A 413 10.36 42.43 44.64
CA GLN A 413 10.19 42.29 43.19
C GLN A 413 10.26 40.82 42.79
N MET A 414 9.27 40.37 42.01
CA MET A 414 9.25 39.00 41.51
C MET A 414 10.50 38.73 40.65
N PRO A 415 11.13 37.55 40.78
CA PRO A 415 12.22 37.16 39.90
C PRO A 415 11.78 37.23 38.44
N ALA A 416 12.66 37.69 37.54
CA ALA A 416 12.39 37.77 36.11
C ALA A 416 11.95 36.40 35.54
N HIS A 417 10.95 36.45 34.64
CA HIS A 417 10.42 35.25 33.98
C HIS A 417 11.55 34.57 33.17
N PRO A 418 11.69 33.23 33.18
CA PRO A 418 12.76 32.51 32.44
C PRO A 418 12.68 32.61 30.90
N LEU A 419 11.85 33.48 30.35
CA LEU A 419 11.72 33.71 28.90
C LEU A 419 12.10 35.13 28.50
N SER A 420 12.69 35.93 29.40
CA SER A 420 12.98 37.33 29.10
C SER A 420 14.37 37.59 28.51
N GLU A 421 15.31 36.65 28.48
CA GLU A 421 16.59 36.87 27.78
C GLU A 421 17.16 35.63 27.09
N ASP A 422 17.55 35.85 25.84
CA ASP A 422 18.52 35.16 24.98
C ASP A 422 18.01 34.12 23.95
N ASP A 423 17.67 34.65 22.77
CA ASP A 423 17.51 33.99 21.47
C ASP A 423 18.83 33.39 20.94
N GLY A 424 19.48 32.53 21.72
CA GLY A 424 20.75 31.89 21.34
C GLY A 424 20.60 30.53 20.64
N TRP A 425 19.41 29.93 20.62
CA TRP A 425 19.26 28.51 20.24
C TRP A 425 18.95 28.28 18.76
N MET A 426 18.44 29.29 18.03
CA MET A 426 18.24 29.16 16.57
C MET A 426 19.55 29.28 15.76
N GLN A 427 20.60 29.90 16.29
CA GLN A 427 21.87 30.05 15.56
C GLN A 427 22.81 28.84 15.68
N ARG A 428 22.55 27.90 16.61
CA ARG A 428 23.40 26.71 16.79
C ARG A 428 23.04 25.54 15.88
N ALA A 429 21.85 25.56 15.26
CA ALA A 429 21.42 24.54 14.31
C ALA A 429 21.99 24.76 12.88
N THR A 430 22.43 25.98 12.56
CA THR A 430 23.01 26.32 11.24
C THR A 430 24.54 26.25 11.20
N ALA A 431 25.22 26.14 12.35
CA ALA A 431 26.69 26.10 12.44
C ALA A 431 27.32 24.70 12.41
N HIS A 432 26.57 23.64 12.08
CA HIS A 432 27.11 22.28 11.86
C HIS A 432 27.21 21.88 10.38
N GLN A 433 27.07 22.84 9.47
CA GLN A 433 27.51 22.70 8.09
C GLN A 433 28.69 23.64 7.87
N GLN A 434 29.91 23.25 8.27
CA GLN A 434 31.17 23.59 7.58
C GLN A 434 32.40 23.14 8.37
N THR A 435 33.12 22.16 7.83
CA THR A 435 34.57 22.14 7.48
C THR A 435 35.06 20.67 7.34
N PRO A 436 36.15 20.35 6.61
CA PRO A 436 36.86 21.10 5.56
C PRO A 436 37.09 20.30 4.24
N SER A 437 37.65 21.02 3.28
CA SER A 437 38.04 20.72 1.89
C SER A 437 39.26 19.80 1.70
N GLU A 438 39.31 19.14 0.51
CA GLU A 438 40.47 18.76 -0.36
C GLU A 438 41.57 17.83 0.20
N SER A 439 42.26 16.90 -0.51
CA SER A 439 42.41 16.33 -1.88
C SER A 439 43.55 15.24 -1.74
N PRO A 440 44.21 14.59 -2.75
CA PRO A 440 44.07 14.52 -4.22
C PRO A 440 44.16 13.06 -4.81
N ALA A 441 44.32 12.97 -6.14
CA ALA A 441 44.72 11.80 -6.96
C ALA A 441 43.58 10.85 -7.37
N SER A 442 43.37 10.49 -8.64
CA SER A 442 44.29 10.42 -9.79
C SER A 442 43.49 10.46 -11.10
N GLU A 443 43.71 11.50 -11.90
CA GLU A 443 43.51 11.42 -13.36
C GLU A 443 44.81 10.89 -13.96
N GLU A 444 44.81 9.60 -14.33
CA GLU A 444 45.69 9.07 -15.37
C GLU A 444 44.82 8.53 -16.51
N VAL A 445 44.79 9.32 -17.59
CA VAL A 445 44.98 8.92 -18.99
C VAL A 445 44.78 7.43 -19.28
N TYR A 446 43.75 7.11 -20.07
CA TYR A 446 43.91 6.31 -21.29
C TYR A 446 42.84 6.71 -22.32
N ALA A 447 43.27 7.50 -23.30
CA ALA A 447 42.75 7.39 -24.64
C ALA A 447 43.18 6.03 -25.23
N LEU A 448 42.36 5.53 -26.16
CA LEU A 448 42.62 4.55 -27.23
C LEU A 448 41.81 3.24 -27.16
N SER A 449 40.99 3.10 -28.20
CA SER A 449 40.55 1.88 -28.93
C SER A 449 39.02 1.88 -29.06
N ALA A 450 38.36 2.16 -30.19
CA ALA A 450 38.79 2.17 -31.60
C ALA A 450 39.63 0.95 -31.96
N ASP A 451 39.05 -0.25 -31.83
CA ASP A 451 39.05 -1.29 -32.86
C ASP A 451 38.50 -2.61 -32.30
N ALA A 452 37.27 -2.94 -32.69
CA ALA A 452 36.80 -4.33 -32.80
C ALA A 452 35.55 -4.40 -33.70
N ALA A 453 35.66 -3.93 -34.94
CA ALA A 453 34.71 -4.27 -36.00
C ALA A 453 35.38 -4.21 -37.39
N PHE A 454 36.46 -4.97 -37.56
CA PHE A 454 36.89 -5.42 -38.87
C PHE A 454 37.47 -6.83 -38.73
N PHE A 455 36.67 -7.85 -39.05
CA PHE A 455 37.05 -8.92 -39.97
C PHE A 455 35.92 -9.96 -40.17
N VAL A 456 35.65 -10.24 -41.46
CA VAL A 456 34.99 -11.44 -42.04
C VAL A 456 33.45 -11.49 -41.92
N THR A 457 32.64 -11.48 -42.99
CA THR A 457 32.82 -12.03 -44.35
C THR A 457 31.87 -11.41 -45.38
N GLN A 458 32.41 -11.08 -46.56
CA GLN A 458 31.74 -11.26 -47.85
C GLN A 458 31.26 -12.71 -48.02
N ALA A 459 30.03 -12.91 -48.48
CA ALA A 459 29.61 -14.05 -49.30
C ALA A 459 28.22 -13.79 -49.91
N GLU A 460 28.14 -12.84 -50.84
CA GLU A 460 27.02 -12.76 -51.80
C GLU A 460 27.58 -12.22 -53.12
N GLN A 461 28.15 -13.14 -53.91
CA GLN A 461 28.27 -13.10 -55.38
C GLN A 461 29.03 -14.36 -55.83
N ALA A 462 28.27 -15.44 -56.05
CA ALA A 462 28.49 -16.52 -57.01
C ALA A 462 27.27 -17.45 -56.98
#